data_AF-A0A951LBI6-F1
#
_entry.id   AF-A0A951LBI6-F1
#
_cell.length_a   1.000
_cell.length_b   1.000
_cell.length_c   1.000
_cell.angle_alpha   90.00
_cell.angle_beta   90.00
_cell.angle_gamma   90.00
#
_symmetry.space_group_name_H-M   'P 1'
#
loop_
_entity.id
_entity.type
_entity.pdbx_description
1 polymer ?
#
loop_
_entity_poly.entity_id
_entity_poly.type
_entity_poly.pdbx_seq_one_letter_code
_entity_poly.pdbx_strand_id
1 'polypeptide(L)'
;LGVYLGRGVGFDVVHAAGCFAFALAFGPALIRSIQRFAGRMQARWVRPASGLGVTAGSAPALALAVAIGALALSGAPAARAAATPAGYLLRAQNQDGGFGPEPAQASSPLYSGWAALGLEADGYAPQRVSQGGISLLAYLRASAGSLSDAGSLERAVLIAGAARVSATNFGGRDLVAALEGELRGDGSVNDQVNLTSFGVLALRAAGVTSPGRTLAWLAAQQDSDGGFNYATAGGTSDVDDTGAALEALARGAPAGWGARDRGRAVGFIAAQQNPDGGLPSQPGGDSNAQSTAWAVQGLLSAGVDPDALHRHGAPSPLQYLRSLVAPDGHVRYSAGVDQTPVWVTAQAAMALAREALPLAPVALAGTAPGGGGPVAHAAGSGARRRAGAKHGPRSPAARSGTATSAQLLALATDAGLATAVVLAPVGLG
;
A
#
# COMPACT_ATOMS: atom_id res chain seq x y z
N LEU A 1 -25.78 53.17 2.58
CA LEU A 1 -25.71 52.21 1.44
C LEU A 1 -24.44 52.36 0.60
N GLY A 2 -23.94 53.57 0.31
CA GLY A 2 -22.73 53.78 -0.52
C GLY A 2 -21.39 53.27 0.04
N VAL A 3 -21.22 53.17 1.37
CA VAL A 3 -19.97 52.70 1.99
C VAL A 3 -19.80 51.16 1.91
N TYR A 4 -20.90 50.41 1.77
CA TYR A 4 -20.85 48.95 1.66
C TYR A 4 -20.54 48.49 0.22
N LEU A 5 -20.98 49.25 -0.78
CA LEU A 5 -20.67 49.00 -2.19
C LEU A 5 -19.19 49.28 -2.54
N GLY A 6 -18.56 50.26 -1.88
CA GLY A 6 -17.13 50.57 -2.09
C GLY A 6 -16.16 49.48 -1.60
N ARG A 7 -16.57 48.64 -0.64
CA ARG A 7 -15.74 47.52 -0.14
C ARG A 7 -15.85 46.25 -0.98
N GLY A 8 -16.95 46.06 -1.71
CA GLY A 8 -17.13 44.92 -2.63
C GLY A 8 -16.31 45.06 -3.91
N VAL A 9 -16.35 46.25 -4.53
CA VAL A 9 -15.64 46.51 -5.80
C VAL A 9 -14.12 46.34 -5.66
N GLY A 10 -13.54 46.71 -4.53
CA GLY A 10 -12.10 46.50 -4.27
C GLY A 10 -11.73 45.02 -4.16
N PHE A 11 -12.57 44.22 -3.49
CA PHE A 11 -12.38 42.78 -3.38
C PHE A 11 -12.56 42.08 -4.74
N ASP A 12 -13.60 42.44 -5.50
CA ASP A 12 -13.88 41.86 -6.81
C ASP A 12 -12.78 42.18 -7.82
N VAL A 13 -12.22 43.39 -7.80
CA VAL A 13 -11.09 43.78 -8.66
C VAL A 13 -9.82 43.03 -8.27
N VAL A 14 -9.52 42.90 -6.97
CA VAL A 14 -8.34 42.15 -6.51
C VAL A 14 -8.49 40.65 -6.81
N HIS A 15 -9.69 40.10 -6.64
CA HIS A 15 -10.00 38.71 -6.96
C HIS A 15 -9.92 38.45 -8.47
N ALA A 16 -10.50 39.33 -9.31
CA ALA A 16 -10.40 39.25 -10.76
C ALA A 16 -8.95 39.40 -11.25
N ALA A 17 -8.18 40.34 -10.69
CA ALA A 17 -6.77 40.49 -11.00
C ALA A 17 -5.95 39.27 -10.57
N GLY A 18 -6.26 38.66 -9.41
CA GLY A 18 -5.65 37.42 -8.93
C GLY A 18 -5.96 36.23 -9.86
N CYS A 19 -7.21 36.06 -10.26
CA CYS A 19 -7.63 35.03 -11.22
C CYS A 19 -6.97 35.22 -12.58
N PHE A 20 -6.84 36.46 -13.07
CA PHE A 20 -6.18 36.77 -14.34
C PHE A 20 -4.67 36.51 -14.27
N ALA A 21 -4.00 36.92 -13.18
CA ALA A 21 -2.59 36.63 -12.96
C ALA A 21 -2.32 35.13 -12.83
N PHE A 22 -3.18 34.39 -12.13
CA PHE A 22 -3.12 32.94 -12.03
C PHE A 22 -3.30 32.28 -13.41
N ALA A 23 -4.29 32.71 -14.19
CA ALA A 23 -4.52 32.18 -15.54
C ALA A 23 -3.33 32.45 -16.48
N LEU A 24 -2.66 33.60 -16.37
CA LEU A 24 -1.45 33.89 -17.14
C LEU A 24 -0.25 33.06 -16.69
N ALA A 25 -0.06 32.89 -15.38
CA ALA A 25 1.07 32.16 -14.83
C ALA A 25 0.97 30.64 -15.06
N PHE A 26 -0.23 30.07 -14.87
CA PHE A 26 -0.44 28.63 -14.87
C PHE A 26 -1.18 28.10 -16.11
N GLY A 27 -1.90 28.96 -16.84
CA GLY A 27 -2.67 28.59 -18.03
C GLY A 27 -1.84 27.89 -19.11
N PRO A 28 -0.66 28.39 -19.51
CA PRO A 28 0.17 27.70 -20.50
C PRO A 28 0.65 26.31 -20.05
N ALA A 29 0.87 26.10 -18.75
CA ALA A 29 1.25 24.79 -18.21
C ALA A 29 0.05 23.84 -18.17
N LEU A 30 -1.13 24.34 -17.78
CA LEU A 30 -2.38 23.58 -17.77
C LEU A 30 -2.78 23.17 -19.19
N ILE A 31 -2.69 24.08 -20.17
CA ILE A 31 -2.97 23.82 -21.59
C ILE A 31 -2.00 22.76 -22.14
N ARG A 32 -0.70 22.85 -21.83
CA ARG A 32 0.27 21.83 -22.25
C ARG A 32 -0.01 20.47 -21.60
N SER A 33 -0.49 20.45 -20.36
CA SER A 33 -0.90 19.22 -19.66
C SER A 33 -2.13 18.59 -20.32
N ILE A 34 -3.17 19.39 -20.60
CA ILE A 34 -4.39 18.96 -21.29
C ILE A 34 -4.09 18.52 -22.72
N GLN A 35 -3.22 19.21 -23.46
CA GLN A 35 -2.80 18.80 -24.81
C GLN A 35 -1.99 17.49 -24.79
N ARG A 36 -1.14 17.27 -23.77
CA ARG A 36 -0.47 15.97 -23.56
C ARG A 36 -1.45 14.86 -23.22
N PHE A 37 -2.49 15.14 -22.45
CA PHE A 37 -3.54 14.18 -22.10
C PHE A 37 -4.44 13.86 -23.30
N ALA A 38 -4.84 14.88 -24.07
CA ALA A 38 -5.61 14.73 -25.31
C ALA A 38 -4.83 13.99 -26.41
N GLY A 39 -3.51 14.19 -26.49
CA GLY A 39 -2.64 13.43 -27.40
C GLY A 39 -2.53 11.94 -27.06
N ARG A 40 -2.75 11.56 -25.79
CA ARG A 40 -2.76 10.16 -25.33
C ARG A 40 -4.10 9.46 -25.50
N MET A 41 -5.20 10.21 -25.64
CA MET A 41 -6.55 9.65 -25.83
C MET A 41 -7.02 9.57 -27.29
N GLN A 42 -6.20 10.00 -28.26
CA GLN A 42 -6.50 9.76 -29.67
C GLN A 42 -6.10 8.35 -30.10
N ALA A 43 -6.95 7.37 -29.78
CA ALA A 43 -6.93 6.07 -30.43
C ALA A 43 -7.47 6.23 -31.86
N ARG A 44 -6.58 6.41 -32.83
CA ARG A 44 -6.94 6.30 -34.25
C ARG A 44 -7.07 4.82 -34.59
N TRP A 45 -8.30 4.33 -34.66
CA TRP A 45 -8.60 3.01 -35.21
C TRP A 45 -8.14 2.95 -36.67
N VAL A 46 -6.97 2.36 -36.90
CA VAL A 46 -6.52 1.98 -38.25
C VAL A 46 -7.33 0.75 -38.61
N ARG A 47 -8.31 0.90 -39.51
CA ARG A 47 -8.97 -0.25 -40.13
C ARG A 47 -7.88 -1.04 -40.89
N PRO A 48 -7.70 -2.35 -40.65
CA PRO A 48 -6.83 -3.14 -41.48
C PRO A 48 -7.34 -3.05 -42.92
N ALA A 49 -6.43 -2.80 -43.86
CA ALA A 49 -6.73 -2.72 -45.27
C ALA A 49 -7.49 -3.99 -45.69
N SER A 50 -8.73 -3.80 -46.14
CA SER A 50 -9.51 -4.81 -46.84
C SER A 50 -8.82 -5.09 -48.18
N GLY A 51 -7.88 -6.01 -48.14
CA GLY A 51 -7.21 -6.56 -49.31
C GLY A 51 -7.03 -8.05 -49.08
N LEU A 52 -8.00 -8.83 -49.55
CA LEU A 52 -7.85 -10.16 -50.16
C LEU A 52 -9.27 -10.68 -50.42
N GLY A 53 -9.67 -10.65 -51.68
CA GLY A 53 -10.93 -11.23 -52.14
C GLY A 53 -10.93 -12.72 -51.89
N VAL A 54 -11.91 -13.21 -51.13
CA VAL A 54 -12.20 -14.63 -51.05
C VAL A 54 -13.37 -14.89 -52.01
N THR A 55 -13.02 -15.40 -53.19
CA THR A 55 -13.98 -15.99 -54.12
C THR A 55 -14.62 -17.22 -53.48
N ALA A 56 -15.93 -17.33 -53.61
CA ALA A 56 -16.73 -18.45 -53.18
C ALA A 56 -16.20 -19.79 -53.73
N GLY A 57 -15.97 -20.75 -52.83
CA GLY A 57 -15.68 -22.13 -53.20
C GLY A 57 -15.12 -22.93 -52.04
N SER A 58 -15.72 -24.10 -51.78
CA SER A 58 -15.25 -25.18 -50.90
C SER A 58 -15.40 -25.06 -49.37
N ALA A 59 -16.66 -25.12 -48.92
CA ALA A 59 -17.01 -26.05 -47.83
C ALA A 59 -16.92 -27.47 -48.41
N PRO A 60 -16.10 -28.41 -47.91
CA PRO A 60 -16.17 -28.92 -46.54
C PRO A 60 -14.80 -29.45 -46.01
N ALA A 61 -14.00 -28.63 -45.34
CA ALA A 61 -12.82 -29.12 -44.61
C ALA A 61 -12.67 -28.54 -43.20
N LEU A 62 -13.44 -27.48 -42.88
CA LEU A 62 -13.38 -26.80 -41.60
C LEU A 62 -14.31 -27.41 -40.52
N ALA A 63 -15.23 -28.29 -40.89
CA ALA A 63 -16.17 -28.90 -39.95
C ALA A 63 -15.57 -30.09 -39.16
N LEU A 64 -14.50 -30.73 -39.66
CA LEU A 64 -13.87 -31.87 -38.99
C LEU A 64 -12.73 -31.46 -38.04
N ALA A 65 -12.10 -30.29 -38.25
CA ALA A 65 -11.10 -29.74 -37.33
C ALA A 65 -11.72 -29.18 -36.03
N VAL A 66 -12.98 -28.75 -36.07
CA VAL A 66 -13.71 -28.28 -34.88
C VAL A 66 -14.21 -29.45 -34.01
N ALA A 67 -14.51 -30.61 -34.61
CA ALA A 67 -15.03 -31.76 -33.88
C ALA A 67 -13.94 -32.57 -33.12
N ILE A 68 -12.69 -32.59 -33.62
CA ILE A 68 -11.57 -33.29 -32.93
C ILE A 68 -10.91 -32.38 -31.87
N GLY A 69 -10.95 -31.06 -32.05
CA GLY A 69 -10.54 -30.11 -31.00
C GLY A 69 -11.49 -30.07 -29.79
N ALA A 70 -12.77 -30.39 -29.99
CA ALA A 70 -13.78 -30.35 -28.93
C ALA A 70 -13.81 -31.62 -28.03
N LEU A 71 -13.21 -32.73 -28.46
CA LEU A 71 -13.12 -33.96 -27.64
C LEU A 71 -11.75 -34.16 -26.95
N ALA A 72 -10.78 -33.26 -27.17
CA ALA A 72 -9.50 -33.26 -26.45
C ALA A 72 -9.47 -32.30 -25.24
N LEU A 73 -10.59 -31.62 -24.92
CA LEU A 73 -10.74 -30.74 -23.75
C LEU A 73 -11.40 -31.40 -22.54
N SER A 74 -11.77 -32.68 -22.63
CA SER A 74 -12.22 -33.49 -21.49
C SER A 74 -11.03 -34.22 -20.88
N GLY A 75 -10.14 -33.47 -20.24
CA GLY A 75 -8.95 -34.07 -19.63
C GLY A 75 -7.96 -33.10 -18.97
N ALA A 76 -8.42 -32.14 -18.15
CA ALA A 76 -7.58 -31.53 -17.11
C ALA A 76 -8.43 -30.85 -16.02
N PRO A 77 -8.21 -31.12 -14.73
CA PRO A 77 -8.74 -30.29 -13.65
C PRO A 77 -7.93 -28.99 -13.59
N ALA A 78 -8.18 -28.07 -14.53
CA ALA A 78 -7.46 -26.78 -14.59
C ALA A 78 -8.34 -25.60 -15.05
N ALA A 79 -9.65 -25.79 -15.26
CA ALA A 79 -10.55 -24.77 -15.80
C ALA A 79 -11.60 -24.24 -14.79
N ARG A 80 -11.40 -24.47 -13.49
CA ARG A 80 -12.15 -23.82 -12.39
C ARG A 80 -11.28 -23.60 -11.14
N ALA A 81 -10.01 -23.23 -11.32
CA ALA A 81 -9.39 -22.44 -10.25
C ALA A 81 -10.22 -21.15 -10.17
N ALA A 82 -10.90 -20.91 -9.06
CA ALA A 82 -11.63 -19.67 -8.86
C ALA A 82 -10.69 -18.51 -9.22
N ALA A 83 -11.22 -17.50 -9.91
CA ALA A 83 -10.49 -16.28 -10.15
C ALA A 83 -10.33 -15.56 -8.80
N THR A 84 -9.32 -15.96 -8.04
CA THR A 84 -9.04 -15.40 -6.71
C THR A 84 -8.16 -14.16 -6.82
N PRO A 85 -8.17 -13.29 -5.79
CA PRO A 85 -7.21 -12.19 -5.66
C PRO A 85 -5.76 -12.63 -5.88
N ALA A 86 -5.29 -13.69 -5.23
CA ALA A 86 -3.95 -14.20 -5.45
C ALA A 86 -3.74 -14.75 -6.87
N GLY A 87 -4.73 -15.44 -7.44
CA GLY A 87 -4.68 -15.91 -8.82
C GLY A 87 -4.51 -14.77 -9.83
N TYR A 88 -5.18 -13.64 -9.60
CA TYR A 88 -4.98 -12.42 -10.38
C TYR A 88 -3.55 -11.88 -10.23
N LEU A 89 -3.06 -11.72 -9.00
CA LEU A 89 -1.71 -11.23 -8.74
C LEU A 89 -0.65 -12.13 -9.39
N LEU A 90 -0.73 -13.46 -9.23
CA LEU A 90 0.22 -14.40 -9.85
C LEU A 90 0.30 -14.24 -11.38
N ARG A 91 -0.80 -13.90 -12.05
CA ARG A 91 -0.82 -13.65 -13.50
C ARG A 91 -0.36 -12.24 -13.89
N ALA A 92 -0.41 -11.28 -12.96
CA ALA A 92 0.00 -9.90 -13.18
C ALA A 92 1.52 -9.68 -13.05
N GLN A 93 2.28 -10.66 -12.53
CA GLN A 93 3.73 -10.56 -12.39
C GLN A 93 4.42 -10.44 -13.76
N ASN A 94 5.31 -9.46 -13.88
CA ASN A 94 6.11 -9.22 -15.07
C ASN A 94 7.33 -10.14 -15.16
N GLN A 95 7.94 -10.24 -16.35
CA GLN A 95 9.12 -11.08 -16.60
C GLN A 95 10.36 -10.68 -15.79
N ASP A 96 10.40 -9.46 -15.25
CA ASP A 96 11.46 -9.01 -14.34
C ASP A 96 11.24 -9.44 -12.88
N GLY A 97 10.18 -10.21 -12.61
CA GLY A 97 9.78 -10.66 -11.28
C GLY A 97 8.97 -9.61 -10.49
N GLY A 98 8.83 -8.38 -11.01
CA GLY A 98 8.10 -7.30 -10.36
C GLY A 98 6.65 -7.16 -10.83
N PHE A 99 6.01 -6.09 -10.37
CA PHE A 99 4.62 -5.75 -10.62
C PHE A 99 4.47 -4.27 -10.93
N GLY A 100 3.63 -3.94 -11.91
CA GLY A 100 3.14 -2.58 -12.16
C GLY A 100 1.80 -2.30 -11.47
N PRO A 101 1.18 -1.13 -11.68
CA PRO A 101 -0.17 -0.83 -11.19
C PRO A 101 -1.25 -1.75 -11.76
N GLU A 102 -1.00 -2.26 -12.97
CA GLU A 102 -1.87 -3.11 -13.79
C GLU A 102 -1.00 -4.14 -14.53
N PRO A 103 -1.59 -5.26 -15.00
CA PRO A 103 -0.89 -6.24 -15.80
C PRO A 103 -0.15 -5.60 -16.99
N ALA A 104 1.07 -6.07 -17.26
CA ALA A 104 1.96 -5.57 -18.31
C ALA A 104 2.43 -4.12 -18.21
N GLN A 105 2.05 -3.36 -17.16
CA GLN A 105 2.65 -2.06 -16.87
C GLN A 105 4.01 -2.24 -16.19
N ALA A 106 4.89 -1.24 -16.34
CA ALA A 106 6.25 -1.29 -15.81
C ALA A 106 6.29 -1.55 -14.30
N SER A 107 7.20 -2.42 -13.88
CA SER A 107 7.35 -2.81 -12.48
C SER A 107 7.84 -1.66 -11.60
N SER A 108 7.33 -1.57 -10.37
CA SER A 108 7.88 -0.67 -9.35
C SER A 108 7.97 -1.34 -7.97
N PRO A 109 8.88 -0.88 -7.08
CA PRO A 109 8.95 -1.40 -5.72
C PRO A 109 7.66 -1.19 -4.92
N LEU A 110 6.85 -0.18 -5.27
CA LEU A 110 5.57 0.09 -4.62
C LEU A 110 4.57 -1.04 -4.85
N TYR A 111 4.27 -1.34 -6.11
CA TYR A 111 3.28 -2.37 -6.47
C TYR A 111 3.81 -3.77 -6.17
N SER A 112 5.09 -4.04 -6.47
CA SER A 112 5.74 -5.31 -6.13
C SER A 112 5.71 -5.57 -4.62
N GLY A 113 5.90 -4.52 -3.81
CA GLY A 113 5.92 -4.67 -2.37
C GLY A 113 4.55 -5.02 -1.78
N TRP A 114 3.50 -4.34 -2.21
CA TRP A 114 2.14 -4.69 -1.81
C TRP A 114 1.73 -6.07 -2.32
N ALA A 115 2.02 -6.39 -3.59
CA ALA A 115 1.77 -7.71 -4.16
C ALA A 115 2.45 -8.82 -3.35
N ALA A 116 3.68 -8.60 -2.85
CA ALA A 116 4.37 -9.56 -2.00
C ALA A 116 3.63 -9.84 -0.70
N LEU A 117 3.13 -8.79 -0.01
CA LEU A 117 2.36 -8.94 1.22
C LEU A 117 1.01 -9.63 0.97
N GLY A 118 0.27 -9.21 -0.07
CA GLY A 118 -1.01 -9.81 -0.42
C GLY A 118 -0.90 -11.28 -0.82
N LEU A 119 0.16 -11.64 -1.56
CA LEU A 119 0.45 -13.03 -1.92
C LEU A 119 0.90 -13.86 -0.71
N GLU A 120 1.75 -13.32 0.16
CA GLU A 120 2.17 -14.01 1.38
C GLU A 120 0.98 -14.33 2.29
N ALA A 121 0.06 -13.38 2.46
CA ALA A 121 -1.15 -13.58 3.27
C ALA A 121 -2.04 -14.71 2.73
N ASP A 122 -2.02 -14.97 1.41
CA ASP A 122 -2.75 -16.07 0.78
C ASP A 122 -1.89 -17.34 0.58
N GLY A 123 -0.72 -17.43 1.23
CA GLY A 123 0.12 -18.63 1.22
C GLY A 123 1.17 -18.70 0.11
N TYR A 124 1.38 -17.63 -0.66
CA TYR A 124 2.32 -17.57 -1.78
C TYR A 124 3.61 -16.81 -1.42
N ALA A 125 4.60 -17.57 -0.95
CA ALA A 125 5.93 -17.07 -0.61
C ALA A 125 6.60 -16.21 -1.70
N PRO A 126 7.02 -14.95 -1.42
CA PRO A 126 7.71 -14.07 -2.39
C PRO A 126 8.96 -14.67 -3.04
N GLN A 127 9.66 -15.59 -2.35
CA GLN A 127 10.79 -16.34 -2.90
C GLN A 127 10.39 -17.41 -3.94
N ARG A 128 9.13 -17.84 -3.95
CA ARG A 128 8.60 -18.87 -4.87
C ARG A 128 7.71 -18.28 -5.98
N VAL A 129 7.23 -17.05 -5.82
CA VAL A 129 6.51 -16.32 -6.86
C VAL A 129 7.53 -15.79 -7.87
N SER A 130 7.56 -16.37 -9.07
CA SER A 130 8.56 -16.02 -10.09
C SER A 130 7.99 -16.01 -11.51
N GLN A 131 8.48 -15.07 -12.31
CA GLN A 131 8.28 -14.99 -13.76
C GLN A 131 9.63 -14.66 -14.42
N GLY A 132 9.86 -15.15 -15.63
CA GLY A 132 11.13 -14.93 -16.34
C GLY A 132 12.39 -15.47 -15.64
N GLY A 133 12.23 -16.39 -14.67
CA GLY A 133 13.32 -16.89 -13.84
C GLY A 133 13.73 -15.96 -12.69
N ILE A 134 13.06 -14.83 -12.51
CA ILE A 134 13.31 -13.87 -11.43
C ILE A 134 12.14 -13.94 -10.44
N SER A 135 12.45 -14.18 -9.16
CA SER A 135 11.43 -14.17 -8.11
C SER A 135 11.06 -12.75 -7.68
N LEU A 136 9.88 -12.60 -7.11
CA LEU A 136 9.42 -11.34 -6.53
C LEU A 136 10.37 -10.82 -5.46
N LEU A 137 10.86 -11.72 -4.59
CA LEU A 137 11.88 -11.36 -3.60
C LEU A 137 13.20 -10.91 -4.25
N ALA A 138 13.61 -11.53 -5.37
CA ALA A 138 14.82 -11.13 -6.08
C ALA A 138 14.68 -9.73 -6.70
N TYR A 139 13.54 -9.43 -7.32
CA TYR A 139 13.22 -8.09 -7.82
C TYR A 139 13.28 -7.03 -6.70
N LEU A 140 12.64 -7.31 -5.56
CA LEU A 140 12.60 -6.40 -4.42
C LEU A 140 14.00 -6.16 -3.82
N ARG A 141 14.83 -7.20 -3.71
CA ARG A 141 16.23 -7.06 -3.27
C ARG A 141 17.06 -6.24 -4.24
N ALA A 142 16.90 -6.45 -5.54
CA ALA A 142 17.60 -5.66 -6.56
C ALA A 142 17.18 -4.17 -6.50
N SER A 143 15.95 -3.90 -6.07
CA SER A 143 15.42 -2.55 -5.88
C SER A 143 15.81 -1.90 -4.55
N ALA A 144 16.49 -2.60 -3.64
CA ALA A 144 16.79 -2.08 -2.31
C ALA A 144 17.58 -0.77 -2.35
N GLY A 145 18.42 -0.55 -3.37
CA GLY A 145 19.20 0.67 -3.53
C GLY A 145 18.39 1.94 -3.80
N SER A 146 17.13 1.83 -4.26
CA SER A 146 16.29 3.00 -4.57
C SER A 146 15.35 3.40 -3.41
N LEU A 147 15.28 2.61 -2.34
CA LEU A 147 14.41 2.87 -1.19
C LEU A 147 15.04 3.96 -0.31
N SER A 148 14.44 5.14 -0.24
CA SER A 148 15.04 6.28 0.47
C SER A 148 14.11 6.98 1.44
N ASP A 149 12.79 6.88 1.24
CA ASP A 149 11.78 7.36 2.15
C ASP A 149 11.37 6.30 3.19
N ALA A 150 10.87 6.75 4.34
CA ALA A 150 10.42 5.88 5.42
C ALA A 150 9.38 4.84 4.97
N GLY A 151 8.38 5.25 4.19
CA GLY A 151 7.31 4.35 3.74
C GLY A 151 7.81 3.20 2.85
N SER A 152 8.81 3.45 2.00
CA SER A 152 9.44 2.39 1.21
C SER A 152 10.36 1.48 2.03
N LEU A 153 11.05 2.03 3.03
CA LEU A 153 11.84 1.25 4.00
C LEU A 153 10.95 0.32 4.84
N GLU A 154 9.89 0.87 5.45
CA GLU A 154 8.92 0.15 6.28
C GLU A 154 8.32 -1.04 5.52
N ARG A 155 7.85 -0.80 4.30
CA ARG A 155 7.29 -1.85 3.44
C ARG A 155 8.31 -2.95 3.12
N ALA A 156 9.55 -2.57 2.81
CA ALA A 156 10.60 -3.54 2.51
C ALA A 156 10.98 -4.38 3.74
N VAL A 157 11.00 -3.79 4.94
CA VAL A 157 11.23 -4.51 6.19
C VAL A 157 10.07 -5.46 6.51
N LEU A 158 8.81 -5.03 6.32
CA LEU A 158 7.64 -5.90 6.45
C LEU A 158 7.76 -7.13 5.53
N ILE A 159 8.11 -6.91 4.26
CA ILE A 159 8.29 -8.00 3.30
C ILE A 159 9.46 -8.91 3.69
N ALA A 160 10.56 -8.37 4.19
CA ALA A 160 11.69 -9.17 4.65
C ALA A 160 11.28 -10.11 5.81
N GLY A 161 10.52 -9.59 6.78
CA GLY A 161 9.95 -10.38 7.87
C GLY A 161 9.01 -11.47 7.35
N ALA A 162 8.08 -11.10 6.48
CA ALA A 162 7.12 -12.01 5.86
C ALA A 162 7.83 -13.13 5.07
N ALA A 163 8.86 -12.79 4.29
CA ALA A 163 9.66 -13.75 3.51
C ALA A 163 10.68 -14.56 4.36
N ARG A 164 10.80 -14.32 5.67
CA ARG A 164 11.86 -14.85 6.55
C ARG A 164 13.28 -14.63 6.03
N VAL A 165 13.55 -13.42 5.59
CA VAL A 165 14.90 -13.01 5.21
C VAL A 165 15.37 -11.84 6.05
N SER A 166 16.68 -11.68 6.19
CA SER A 166 17.21 -10.61 7.02
C SER A 166 16.90 -9.23 6.42
N ALA A 167 16.25 -8.37 7.21
CA ALA A 167 16.08 -6.96 6.91
C ALA A 167 17.37 -6.15 7.13
N THR A 168 18.33 -6.66 7.92
CA THR A 168 19.65 -6.02 8.12
C THR A 168 20.63 -6.30 6.98
N ASN A 169 20.27 -7.19 6.05
CA ASN A 169 21.01 -7.44 4.82
C ASN A 169 20.04 -7.75 3.67
N PHE A 170 19.28 -6.74 3.27
CA PHE A 170 18.31 -6.82 2.19
C PHE A 170 18.84 -6.08 0.96
N GLY A 171 19.23 -6.84 -0.08
CA GLY A 171 19.86 -6.24 -1.26
C GLY A 171 21.18 -5.53 -0.95
N GLY A 172 21.93 -5.99 0.06
CA GLY A 172 23.18 -5.38 0.51
C GLY A 172 23.01 -4.16 1.41
N ARG A 173 21.78 -3.88 1.89
CA ARG A 173 21.48 -2.77 2.79
C ARG A 173 20.95 -3.23 4.13
N ASP A 174 21.26 -2.46 5.16
CA ASP A 174 20.63 -2.56 6.47
C ASP A 174 19.38 -1.66 6.48
N LEU A 175 18.21 -2.25 6.20
CA LEU A 175 16.95 -1.52 6.17
C LEU A 175 16.43 -1.21 7.57
N VAL A 176 16.81 -2.02 8.56
CA VAL A 176 16.45 -1.78 9.97
C VAL A 176 17.16 -0.53 10.46
N ALA A 177 18.48 -0.45 10.27
CA ALA A 177 19.24 0.73 10.66
C ALA A 177 18.80 1.99 9.90
N ALA A 178 18.44 1.85 8.62
CA ALA A 178 17.88 2.96 7.85
C ALA A 178 16.55 3.44 8.44
N LEU A 179 15.63 2.53 8.76
CA LEU A 179 14.33 2.85 9.37
C LEU A 179 14.48 3.45 10.77
N GLU A 180 15.36 2.91 11.61
CA GLU A 180 15.66 3.49 12.92
C GLU A 180 16.25 4.90 12.81
N GLY A 181 16.95 5.20 11.71
CA GLY A 181 17.45 6.54 11.39
C GLY A 181 16.36 7.57 11.06
N GLU A 182 15.18 7.13 10.64
CA GLU A 182 14.02 8.00 10.38
C GLU A 182 13.29 8.40 11.67
N LEU A 183 13.55 7.70 12.79
CA LEU A 183 12.91 8.00 14.07
C LEU A 183 13.43 9.33 14.65
N ARG A 184 12.48 10.21 14.93
CA ARG A 184 12.72 11.50 15.59
C ARG A 184 12.99 11.32 17.09
N GLY A 185 13.44 12.41 17.72
CA GLY A 185 13.77 12.41 19.15
C GLY A 185 12.59 12.09 20.07
N ASP A 186 11.38 12.46 19.67
CA ASP A 186 10.12 12.13 20.34
C ASP A 186 9.62 10.71 20.03
N GLY A 187 10.22 10.05 19.04
CA GLY A 187 9.90 8.69 18.62
C GLY A 187 8.99 8.59 17.39
N SER A 188 8.52 9.70 16.84
CA SER A 188 7.71 9.70 15.62
C SER A 188 8.55 9.46 14.37
N VAL A 189 7.91 9.05 13.29
CA VAL A 189 8.46 9.17 11.93
C VAL A 189 7.74 10.34 11.26
N ASN A 190 8.50 11.39 10.95
CA ASN A 190 8.02 12.61 10.28
C ASN A 190 6.77 13.27 10.91
N ASP A 191 6.56 13.12 12.23
CA ASP A 191 5.36 13.61 12.92
C ASP A 191 4.04 13.10 12.28
N GLN A 192 4.05 11.85 11.79
CA GLN A 192 2.89 11.21 11.17
C GLN A 192 2.52 9.90 11.85
N VAL A 193 1.25 9.76 12.23
CA VAL A 193 0.66 8.50 12.69
C VAL A 193 0.87 7.40 11.67
N ASN A 194 0.68 7.70 10.39
CA ASN A 194 0.79 6.72 9.31
C ASN A 194 2.16 6.04 9.32
N LEU A 195 3.22 6.83 9.08
CA LEU A 195 4.60 6.33 9.05
C LEU A 195 5.03 5.76 10.40
N THR A 196 4.62 6.38 11.52
CA THR A 196 4.98 5.84 12.84
C THR A 196 4.36 4.46 13.09
N SER A 197 3.12 4.24 12.65
CA SER A 197 2.44 2.94 12.76
C SER A 197 3.14 1.87 11.93
N PHE A 198 3.43 2.16 10.66
CA PHE A 198 4.15 1.24 9.78
C PHE A 198 5.59 1.00 10.23
N GLY A 199 6.26 2.01 10.79
CA GLY A 199 7.56 1.87 11.47
C GLY A 199 7.54 0.88 12.62
N VAL A 200 6.54 0.95 13.49
CA VAL A 200 6.34 -0.04 14.58
C VAL A 200 6.11 -1.44 14.02
N LEU A 201 5.24 -1.59 13.02
CA LEU A 201 4.93 -2.88 12.39
C LEU A 201 6.15 -3.48 11.70
N ALA A 202 6.92 -2.66 10.99
CA ALA A 202 8.14 -3.05 10.30
C ALA A 202 9.23 -3.52 11.28
N LEU A 203 9.54 -2.74 12.32
CA LEU A 203 10.51 -3.15 13.34
C LEU A 203 10.10 -4.48 13.99
N ARG A 204 8.80 -4.64 14.29
CA ARG A 204 8.26 -5.90 14.82
C ARG A 204 8.45 -7.06 13.85
N ALA A 205 8.23 -6.87 12.55
CA ALA A 205 8.44 -7.90 11.52
C ALA A 205 9.91 -8.34 11.45
N ALA A 206 10.85 -7.44 11.71
CA ALA A 206 12.28 -7.74 11.80
C ALA A 206 12.71 -8.35 13.15
N GLY A 207 11.78 -8.56 14.10
CA GLY A 207 12.08 -9.03 15.44
C GLY A 207 12.76 -7.98 16.34
N VAL A 208 12.68 -6.70 15.96
CA VAL A 208 13.22 -5.57 16.72
C VAL A 208 12.12 -5.00 17.60
N THR A 209 12.44 -4.74 18.87
CA THR A 209 11.51 -4.09 19.79
C THR A 209 11.45 -2.60 19.50
N SER A 210 10.28 -2.09 19.15
CA SER A 210 10.09 -0.65 18.94
C SER A 210 10.41 0.15 20.21
N PRO A 211 11.01 1.35 20.09
CA PRO A 211 11.26 2.19 21.25
C PRO A 211 9.98 2.53 22.00
N GLY A 212 10.01 2.49 23.34
CA GLY A 212 8.84 2.81 24.17
C GLY A 212 8.29 4.22 23.91
N ARG A 213 9.17 5.18 23.56
CA ARG A 213 8.76 6.55 23.17
C ARG A 213 7.93 6.59 21.88
N THR A 214 8.22 5.71 20.91
CA THR A 214 7.47 5.61 19.66
C THR A 214 6.05 5.13 19.90
N LEU A 215 5.89 4.09 20.73
CA LEU A 215 4.57 3.57 21.11
C LEU A 215 3.79 4.58 21.99
N ALA A 216 4.49 5.30 22.87
CA ALA A 216 3.89 6.37 23.67
C ALA A 216 3.45 7.57 22.80
N TRP A 217 4.28 7.98 21.84
CA TRP A 217 3.96 9.03 20.89
C TRP A 217 2.72 8.66 20.07
N LEU A 218 2.70 7.45 19.51
CA LEU A 218 1.58 6.97 18.70
C LEU A 218 0.29 6.91 19.52
N ALA A 219 0.34 6.34 20.73
CA ALA A 219 -0.82 6.30 21.61
C ALA A 219 -1.37 7.69 21.98
N ALA A 220 -0.51 8.70 22.07
CA ALA A 220 -0.90 10.08 22.33
C ALA A 220 -1.56 10.77 21.13
N GLN A 221 -1.53 10.17 19.93
CA GLN A 221 -2.15 10.72 18.72
C GLN A 221 -3.62 10.33 18.56
N GLN A 222 -4.21 9.61 19.52
CA GLN A 222 -5.62 9.27 19.44
C GLN A 222 -6.50 10.51 19.59
N ASP A 223 -7.41 10.71 18.64
CA ASP A 223 -8.30 11.85 18.59
C ASP A 223 -9.48 11.74 19.57
N SER A 224 -10.21 12.84 19.74
CA SER A 224 -11.33 12.95 20.69
C SER A 224 -12.54 12.07 20.36
N ASP A 225 -12.67 11.65 19.09
CA ASP A 225 -13.67 10.68 18.64
C ASP A 225 -13.22 9.22 18.80
N GLY A 226 -11.92 9.02 19.09
CA GLY A 226 -11.32 7.70 19.30
C GLY A 226 -10.54 7.18 18.12
N GLY A 227 -10.67 7.79 16.96
CA GLY A 227 -9.87 7.45 15.79
C GLY A 227 -8.46 8.02 15.87
N PHE A 228 -7.75 7.88 14.76
CA PHE A 228 -6.49 8.52 14.47
C PHE A 228 -6.59 9.14 13.08
N ASN A 229 -5.83 10.21 12.85
CA ASN A 229 -5.66 10.83 11.54
C ASN A 229 -4.25 10.62 11.01
N TYR A 230 -4.05 10.82 9.71
CA TYR A 230 -2.75 10.72 9.03
C TYR A 230 -1.53 11.34 9.75
N ALA A 231 -1.69 12.54 10.31
CA ALA A 231 -0.58 13.33 10.84
C ALA A 231 -0.49 13.22 12.37
N THR A 232 -0.89 14.26 13.09
CA THR A 232 -0.88 14.33 14.56
C THR A 232 -2.28 14.58 15.08
N ALA A 233 -2.56 14.23 16.34
CA ALA A 233 -3.86 14.48 16.96
C ALA A 233 -4.35 15.94 16.81
N GLY A 234 -5.66 16.11 16.80
CA GLY A 234 -6.38 17.36 16.57
C GLY A 234 -6.95 17.52 15.16
N GLY A 235 -6.71 16.53 14.28
CA GLY A 235 -7.25 16.48 12.92
C GLY A 235 -8.58 15.74 12.83
N THR A 236 -9.01 15.49 11.59
CA THR A 236 -10.13 14.59 11.30
C THR A 236 -9.61 13.17 11.24
N SER A 237 -10.07 12.31 12.15
CA SER A 237 -9.78 10.88 12.12
C SER A 237 -10.23 10.24 10.82
N ASP A 238 -9.47 9.23 10.37
CA ASP A 238 -9.77 8.46 9.17
C ASP A 238 -9.63 6.96 9.43
N VAL A 239 -10.23 6.15 8.57
CA VAL A 239 -10.33 4.70 8.75
C VAL A 239 -8.98 4.02 8.55
N ASP A 240 -8.18 4.51 7.62
CA ASP A 240 -6.91 3.91 7.21
C ASP A 240 -5.91 3.98 8.37
N ASP A 241 -5.72 5.18 8.91
CA ASP A 241 -4.77 5.46 9.98
C ASP A 241 -5.27 4.94 11.33
N THR A 242 -6.58 4.92 11.58
CA THR A 242 -7.13 4.24 12.76
C THR A 242 -6.87 2.74 12.71
N GLY A 243 -7.02 2.10 11.54
CA GLY A 243 -6.70 0.70 11.33
C GLY A 243 -5.23 0.39 11.59
N ALA A 244 -4.33 1.15 10.95
CA ALA A 244 -2.89 0.99 11.11
C ALA A 244 -2.41 1.21 12.56
N ALA A 245 -2.95 2.23 13.25
CA ALA A 245 -2.63 2.50 14.65
C ALA A 245 -3.11 1.37 15.58
N LEU A 246 -4.28 0.77 15.33
CA LEU A 246 -4.75 -0.40 16.07
C LEU A 246 -3.80 -1.59 15.91
N GLU A 247 -3.33 -1.89 14.70
CA GLU A 247 -2.35 -2.95 14.46
C GLU A 247 -1.01 -2.68 15.16
N ALA A 248 -0.53 -1.44 15.08
CA ALA A 248 0.71 -1.02 15.71
C ALA A 248 0.61 -1.09 17.25
N LEU A 249 -0.51 -0.67 17.85
CA LEU A 249 -0.70 -0.65 19.30
C LEU A 249 -1.20 -1.98 19.88
N ALA A 250 -1.61 -2.95 19.06
CA ALA A 250 -2.09 -4.25 19.52
C ALA A 250 -1.10 -4.98 20.45
N ARG A 251 0.21 -4.72 20.28
CA ARG A 251 1.28 -5.27 21.10
C ARG A 251 2.26 -4.18 21.53
N GLY A 252 2.48 -4.08 22.84
CA GLY A 252 3.45 -3.14 23.41
C GLY A 252 2.90 -1.74 23.67
N ALA A 253 1.59 -1.51 23.53
CA ALA A 253 0.97 -0.25 23.92
C ALA A 253 1.41 0.20 25.33
N PRO A 254 1.63 1.52 25.54
CA PRO A 254 1.98 2.04 26.85
C PRO A 254 0.86 1.78 27.86
N ALA A 255 1.20 1.68 29.16
CA ALA A 255 0.24 1.35 30.21
C ALA A 255 -0.99 2.28 30.29
N GLY A 256 -0.87 3.53 29.80
CA GLY A 256 -1.96 4.49 29.75
C GLY A 256 -2.93 4.33 28.57
N TRP A 257 -2.58 3.51 27.57
CA TRP A 257 -3.45 3.20 26.43
C TRP A 257 -3.98 1.77 26.58
N GLY A 258 -5.22 1.66 27.07
CA GLY A 258 -5.78 0.40 27.55
C GLY A 258 -6.98 -0.10 26.74
N ALA A 259 -7.76 -1.00 27.35
CA ALA A 259 -8.95 -1.56 26.73
C ALA A 259 -9.99 -0.51 26.34
N ARG A 260 -10.09 0.59 27.10
CA ARG A 260 -10.98 1.71 26.80
C ARG A 260 -10.58 2.43 25.52
N ASP A 261 -9.30 2.76 25.38
CA ASP A 261 -8.76 3.52 24.23
C ASP A 261 -8.83 2.69 22.96
N ARG A 262 -8.46 1.40 23.05
CA ARG A 262 -8.69 0.42 21.98
C ARG A 262 -10.16 0.33 21.59
N GLY A 263 -11.06 0.27 22.58
CA GLY A 263 -12.51 0.21 22.36
C GLY A 263 -13.05 1.46 21.66
N ARG A 264 -12.48 2.64 21.92
CA ARG A 264 -12.83 3.89 21.22
C ARG A 264 -12.41 3.87 19.76
N ALA A 265 -11.20 3.39 19.45
CA ALA A 265 -10.74 3.24 18.07
C ALA A 265 -11.56 2.22 17.27
N VAL A 266 -11.89 1.08 17.89
CA VAL A 266 -12.84 0.10 17.31
C VAL A 266 -14.21 0.75 17.09
N GLY A 267 -14.70 1.52 18.07
CA GLY A 267 -15.97 2.24 17.98
C GLY A 267 -15.99 3.26 16.84
N PHE A 268 -14.87 3.97 16.62
CA PHE A 268 -14.71 4.88 15.50
C PHE A 268 -14.86 4.13 14.16
N ILE A 269 -14.12 3.04 13.94
CA ILE A 269 -14.21 2.21 12.72
C ILE A 269 -15.64 1.71 12.50
N ALA A 270 -16.26 1.14 13.55
CA ALA A 270 -17.63 0.64 13.46
C ALA A 270 -18.64 1.73 13.09
N ALA A 271 -18.42 2.97 13.54
CA ALA A 271 -19.23 4.13 13.21
C ALA A 271 -18.96 4.71 11.80
N GLN A 272 -18.01 4.17 11.03
CA GLN A 272 -17.79 4.55 9.63
C GLN A 272 -18.35 3.53 8.63
N GLN A 273 -18.88 2.38 9.08
CA GLN A 273 -19.45 1.40 8.15
C GLN A 273 -20.67 1.98 7.41
N ASN A 274 -20.64 1.88 6.09
CA ASN A 274 -21.68 2.33 5.18
C ASN A 274 -22.74 1.23 4.94
N PRO A 275 -23.91 1.56 4.35
CA PRO A 275 -24.99 0.59 4.12
C PRO A 275 -24.63 -0.61 3.21
N ASP A 276 -23.61 -0.45 2.36
CA ASP A 276 -23.08 -1.51 1.50
C ASP A 276 -22.13 -2.48 2.25
N GLY A 277 -21.82 -2.18 3.51
CA GLY A 277 -20.94 -2.95 4.39
C GLY A 277 -19.49 -2.52 4.34
N GLY A 278 -19.09 -1.71 3.36
CA GLY A 278 -17.74 -1.18 3.23
C GLY A 278 -17.49 0.01 4.15
N LEU A 279 -16.24 0.43 4.18
CA LEU A 279 -15.79 1.61 4.90
C LEU A 279 -15.14 2.63 3.95
N PRO A 280 -15.38 3.93 4.15
CA PRO A 280 -14.69 4.98 3.43
C PRO A 280 -13.30 5.25 4.03
N SER A 281 -12.47 6.02 3.34
CA SER A 281 -11.24 6.56 3.94
C SER A 281 -11.59 7.62 4.99
N GLN A 282 -12.39 8.63 4.60
CA GLN A 282 -12.82 9.74 5.45
C GLN A 282 -14.29 9.59 5.89
N PRO A 283 -14.67 10.05 7.09
CA PRO A 283 -16.05 10.04 7.55
C PRO A 283 -17.02 10.67 6.55
N GLY A 284 -18.13 9.96 6.27
CA GLY A 284 -19.15 10.40 5.31
C GLY A 284 -18.79 10.21 3.83
N GLY A 285 -17.64 9.63 3.52
CA GLY A 285 -17.26 9.28 2.14
C GLY A 285 -17.87 7.97 1.65
N ASP A 286 -17.57 7.66 0.37
CA ASP A 286 -17.95 6.39 -0.25
C ASP A 286 -17.02 5.25 0.16
N SER A 287 -17.58 4.05 0.27
CA SER A 287 -16.84 2.83 0.58
C SER A 287 -15.80 2.51 -0.48
N ASN A 288 -14.64 2.01 -0.06
CA ASN A 288 -13.64 1.47 -0.97
C ASN A 288 -12.91 0.25 -0.37
N ALA A 289 -12.30 -0.56 -1.25
CA ALA A 289 -11.62 -1.79 -0.87
C ALA A 289 -10.40 -1.58 0.02
N GLN A 290 -9.61 -0.52 -0.20
CA GLN A 290 -8.37 -0.30 0.54
C GLN A 290 -8.67 0.08 2.00
N SER A 291 -9.56 1.05 2.21
CA SER A 291 -9.96 1.46 3.56
C SER A 291 -10.73 0.39 4.31
N THR A 292 -11.56 -0.36 3.60
CA THR A 292 -12.20 -1.54 4.19
C THR A 292 -11.16 -2.60 4.61
N ALA A 293 -10.09 -2.79 3.83
CA ALA A 293 -9.03 -3.73 4.18
C ALA A 293 -8.22 -3.29 5.41
N TRP A 294 -7.88 -2.01 5.54
CA TRP A 294 -7.21 -1.49 6.74
C TRP A 294 -8.09 -1.57 7.99
N ALA A 295 -9.39 -1.27 7.86
CA ALA A 295 -10.34 -1.45 8.94
C ALA A 295 -10.40 -2.90 9.42
N VAL A 296 -10.49 -3.86 8.50
CA VAL A 296 -10.51 -5.30 8.80
C VAL A 296 -9.26 -5.72 9.57
N GLN A 297 -8.08 -5.33 9.11
CA GLN A 297 -6.81 -5.67 9.77
C GLN A 297 -6.70 -5.06 11.18
N GLY A 298 -7.10 -3.80 11.35
CA GLY A 298 -7.17 -3.13 12.64
C GLY A 298 -8.14 -3.81 13.62
N LEU A 299 -9.33 -4.20 13.15
CA LEU A 299 -10.32 -4.93 13.96
C LEU A 299 -9.78 -6.29 14.40
N LEU A 300 -9.18 -7.06 13.49
CA LEU A 300 -8.56 -8.35 13.80
C LEU A 300 -7.47 -8.21 14.87
N SER A 301 -6.60 -7.21 14.72
CA SER A 301 -5.55 -6.90 15.69
C SER A 301 -6.08 -6.45 17.05
N ALA A 302 -7.28 -5.85 17.08
CA ALA A 302 -7.99 -5.51 18.30
C ALA A 302 -8.75 -6.70 18.93
N GLY A 303 -8.73 -7.88 18.29
CA GLY A 303 -9.46 -9.07 18.73
C GLY A 303 -10.96 -9.00 18.42
N VAL A 304 -11.37 -8.17 17.47
CA VAL A 304 -12.76 -8.01 17.03
C VAL A 304 -12.94 -8.76 15.72
N ASP A 305 -13.97 -9.62 15.64
CA ASP A 305 -14.30 -10.30 14.39
C ASP A 305 -14.96 -9.33 13.40
N PRO A 306 -14.35 -9.07 12.23
CA PRO A 306 -14.94 -8.20 11.22
C PRO A 306 -16.27 -8.74 10.69
N ASP A 307 -16.48 -10.07 10.69
CA ASP A 307 -17.77 -10.65 10.26
C ASP A 307 -18.90 -10.39 11.27
N ALA A 308 -18.61 -9.87 12.46
CA ALA A 308 -19.63 -9.44 13.44
C ALA A 308 -20.03 -7.97 13.27
N LEU A 309 -19.34 -7.19 12.43
CA LEU A 309 -19.63 -5.78 12.21
C LEU A 309 -20.77 -5.59 11.20
N HIS A 310 -21.97 -5.32 11.72
CA HIS A 310 -23.22 -5.16 10.95
C HIS A 310 -23.98 -3.89 11.36
N ARG A 311 -23.38 -2.72 11.14
CA ARG A 311 -24.00 -1.42 11.46
C ARG A 311 -25.33 -1.27 10.71
N HIS A 312 -26.41 -1.10 11.47
CA HIS A 312 -27.77 -0.97 10.93
C HIS A 312 -28.17 -2.12 9.97
N GLY A 313 -27.61 -3.33 10.16
CA GLY A 313 -27.91 -4.49 9.32
C GLY A 313 -27.18 -4.50 7.97
N ALA A 314 -26.19 -3.63 7.77
CA ALA A 314 -25.32 -3.67 6.59
C ALA A 314 -24.57 -5.02 6.48
N PRO A 315 -24.16 -5.46 5.27
CA PRO A 315 -23.22 -6.56 5.10
C PRO A 315 -21.94 -6.35 5.92
N SER A 316 -21.21 -7.42 6.24
CA SER A 316 -19.91 -7.28 6.91
C SER A 316 -18.87 -6.62 6.00
N PRO A 317 -17.80 -5.99 6.54
CA PRO A 317 -16.69 -5.50 5.74
C PRO A 317 -16.07 -6.55 4.83
N LEU A 318 -16.00 -7.81 5.28
CA LEU A 318 -15.51 -8.93 4.47
C LEU A 318 -16.49 -9.31 3.36
N GLN A 319 -17.81 -9.23 3.61
CA GLN A 319 -18.81 -9.41 2.54
C GLN A 319 -18.70 -8.31 1.48
N TYR A 320 -18.49 -7.06 1.88
CA TYR A 320 -18.22 -5.96 0.96
C TYR A 320 -16.99 -6.24 0.09
N LEU A 321 -15.84 -6.59 0.68
CA LEU A 321 -14.63 -6.92 -0.09
C LEU A 321 -14.84 -8.08 -1.08
N ARG A 322 -15.54 -9.15 -0.65
CA ARG A 322 -15.88 -10.27 -1.55
C ARG A 322 -16.78 -9.85 -2.71
N SER A 323 -17.67 -8.87 -2.50
CA SER A 323 -18.53 -8.35 -3.56
C SER A 323 -17.76 -7.58 -4.65
N LEU A 324 -16.57 -7.07 -4.32
CA LEU A 324 -15.70 -6.34 -5.24
C LEU A 324 -14.76 -7.25 -6.04
N VAL A 325 -14.70 -8.55 -5.76
CA VAL A 325 -13.89 -9.50 -6.54
C VAL A 325 -14.51 -9.67 -7.94
N ALA A 326 -13.78 -9.25 -8.96
CA ALA A 326 -14.17 -9.35 -10.36
C ALA A 326 -14.03 -10.78 -10.92
N PRO A 327 -14.63 -11.11 -12.08
CA PRO A 327 -14.57 -12.45 -12.66
C PRO A 327 -13.16 -12.96 -13.02
N ASP A 328 -12.18 -12.07 -13.21
CA ASP A 328 -10.77 -12.40 -13.41
C ASP A 328 -9.95 -12.35 -12.10
N GLY A 329 -10.61 -12.05 -10.98
CA GLY A 329 -10.06 -12.14 -9.62
C GLY A 329 -9.46 -10.87 -9.07
N HIS A 330 -9.31 -9.79 -9.85
CA HIS A 330 -8.91 -8.52 -9.26
C HIS A 330 -10.01 -7.99 -8.33
N VAL A 331 -9.60 -7.25 -7.31
CA VAL A 331 -10.54 -6.51 -6.45
C VAL A 331 -10.67 -5.10 -7.00
N ARG A 332 -11.90 -4.69 -7.27
CA ARG A 332 -12.21 -3.31 -7.69
C ARG A 332 -11.94 -2.34 -6.54
N TYR A 333 -11.59 -1.09 -6.85
CA TYR A 333 -11.44 -0.06 -5.82
C TYR A 333 -12.77 0.20 -5.12
N SER A 334 -13.84 0.35 -5.89
CA SER A 334 -15.22 0.43 -5.41
C SER A 334 -16.16 -0.12 -6.49
N ALA A 335 -17.47 -0.10 -6.25
CA ALA A 335 -18.44 -0.63 -7.21
C ALA A 335 -18.31 0.07 -8.59
N GLY A 336 -17.90 -0.70 -9.61
CA GLY A 336 -17.72 -0.20 -10.97
C GLY A 336 -16.47 0.65 -11.22
N VAL A 337 -15.55 0.76 -10.24
CA VAL A 337 -14.33 1.56 -10.36
C VAL A 337 -13.09 0.69 -10.20
N ASP A 338 -12.29 0.62 -11.25
CA ASP A 338 -10.98 -0.02 -11.23
C ASP A 338 -9.90 1.06 -11.18
N GLN A 339 -9.03 0.98 -10.16
CA GLN A 339 -7.88 1.87 -10.00
C GLN A 339 -6.72 1.06 -9.45
N THR A 340 -5.59 1.04 -10.15
CA THR A 340 -4.39 0.31 -9.70
C THR A 340 -4.71 -1.11 -9.21
N PRO A 341 -5.38 -1.95 -10.00
CA PRO A 341 -5.94 -3.23 -9.56
C PRO A 341 -4.92 -4.17 -8.93
N VAL A 342 -3.63 -4.09 -9.26
CA VAL A 342 -2.60 -4.86 -8.54
C VAL A 342 -2.50 -4.42 -7.07
N TRP A 343 -2.46 -3.10 -6.82
CA TRP A 343 -2.37 -2.57 -5.46
C TRP A 343 -3.63 -2.86 -4.67
N VAL A 344 -4.81 -2.52 -5.22
CA VAL A 344 -6.09 -2.75 -4.54
C VAL A 344 -6.28 -4.23 -4.23
N THR A 345 -6.02 -5.11 -5.20
CA THR A 345 -6.13 -6.56 -4.99
C THR A 345 -5.18 -7.05 -3.90
N ALA A 346 -3.95 -6.54 -3.85
CA ALA A 346 -2.98 -6.96 -2.86
C ALA A 346 -3.36 -6.54 -1.42
N GLN A 347 -3.87 -5.32 -1.22
CA GLN A 347 -4.34 -4.89 0.10
C GLN A 347 -5.60 -5.64 0.53
N ALA A 348 -6.57 -5.78 -0.37
CA ALA A 348 -7.79 -6.53 -0.10
C ALA A 348 -7.51 -8.03 0.17
N ALA A 349 -6.50 -8.62 -0.48
CA ALA A 349 -6.12 -10.02 -0.27
C ALA A 349 -5.70 -10.29 1.19
N MET A 350 -4.95 -9.39 1.83
CA MET A 350 -4.57 -9.55 3.25
C MET A 350 -5.82 -9.61 4.15
N ALA A 351 -6.74 -8.66 3.97
CA ALA A 351 -7.99 -8.62 4.71
C ALA A 351 -8.88 -9.84 4.43
N LEU A 352 -9.01 -10.27 3.17
CA LEU A 352 -9.77 -11.46 2.78
C LEU A 352 -9.18 -12.76 3.36
N ALA A 353 -7.86 -12.83 3.50
CA ALA A 353 -7.16 -13.90 4.20
C ALA A 353 -7.28 -13.82 5.73
N ARG A 354 -7.88 -12.73 6.26
CA ARG A 354 -8.03 -12.44 7.69
C ARG A 354 -6.69 -12.33 8.42
N GLU A 355 -5.68 -11.82 7.73
CA GLU A 355 -4.35 -11.58 8.26
C GLU A 355 -4.13 -10.09 8.50
N ALA A 356 -3.46 -9.74 9.59
CA ALA A 356 -3.04 -8.38 9.91
C ALA A 356 -1.50 -8.29 9.98
N LEU A 357 -0.95 -7.10 9.88
CA LEU A 357 0.50 -6.92 9.91
C LEU A 357 1.06 -6.99 11.34
N PRO A 358 2.31 -7.47 11.51
CA PRO A 358 3.12 -8.14 10.49
C PRO A 358 2.67 -9.57 10.22
N LEU A 359 2.75 -10.01 8.96
CA LEU A 359 2.32 -11.35 8.54
C LEU A 359 3.19 -12.47 9.14
N ALA A 360 2.54 -13.57 9.52
CA ALA A 360 3.22 -14.81 9.83
C ALA A 360 3.78 -15.44 8.54
N PRO A 361 5.06 -15.84 8.51
CA PRO A 361 5.63 -16.39 7.28
C PRO A 361 5.07 -17.73 6.85
N VAL A 362 4.90 -17.88 5.54
CA VAL A 362 4.54 -19.13 4.90
C VAL A 362 5.65 -20.16 5.07
N ALA A 363 5.27 -21.34 5.57
CA ALA A 363 6.18 -22.46 5.71
C ALA A 363 6.67 -22.94 4.33
N LEU A 364 7.97 -22.83 4.09
CA LEU A 364 8.59 -23.46 2.93
C LEU A 364 8.77 -24.94 3.25
N ALA A 365 7.97 -25.82 2.63
CA ALA A 365 8.22 -27.26 2.69
C ALA A 365 9.69 -27.53 2.31
N GLY A 366 10.48 -28.06 3.26
CA GLY A 366 11.92 -28.30 3.12
C GLY A 366 12.78 -28.05 4.37
N THR A 367 12.32 -27.29 5.37
CA THR A 367 13.00 -27.21 6.68
C THR A 367 12.34 -28.15 7.68
N ALA A 368 12.82 -29.40 7.76
CA ALA A 368 12.57 -30.24 8.91
C ALA A 368 13.12 -29.53 10.17
N PRO A 369 12.44 -29.59 11.34
CA PRO A 369 13.04 -29.15 12.58
C PRO A 369 14.23 -30.08 12.85
N GLY A 370 15.45 -29.54 12.83
CA GLY A 370 16.63 -30.28 13.28
C GLY A 370 16.39 -30.77 14.70
N GLY A 371 16.40 -32.08 14.89
CA GLY A 371 16.17 -32.72 16.18
C GLY A 371 17.16 -32.19 17.22
N GLY A 372 16.63 -31.50 18.23
CA GLY A 372 17.36 -31.15 19.43
C GLY A 372 17.62 -32.40 20.27
N GLY A 373 18.80 -33.01 20.10
CA GLY A 373 19.37 -33.87 21.14
C GLY A 373 19.84 -33.00 22.32
N PRO A 374 19.72 -33.48 23.57
CA PRO A 374 20.01 -32.66 24.75
C PRO A 374 21.51 -32.41 24.86
N VAL A 375 21.92 -31.14 24.79
CA VAL A 375 23.31 -30.74 25.04
C VAL A 375 23.47 -30.55 26.55
N ALA A 376 24.29 -31.42 27.15
CA ALA A 376 24.69 -31.33 28.54
C ALA A 376 25.52 -30.06 28.79
N HIS A 377 25.18 -29.33 29.85
CA HIS A 377 25.97 -28.23 30.37
C HIS A 377 27.31 -28.74 30.92
N ALA A 378 28.41 -28.30 30.32
CA ALA A 378 29.73 -28.34 30.95
C ALA A 378 30.24 -26.91 31.12
N ALA A 379 30.47 -26.55 32.38
CA ALA A 379 31.03 -25.29 32.82
C ALA A 379 32.48 -25.12 32.36
N GLY A 380 32.84 -23.90 31.95
CA GLY A 380 34.22 -23.50 31.65
C GLY A 380 34.45 -22.06 32.03
N SER A 381 35.10 -21.84 33.18
CA SER A 381 35.62 -20.54 33.62
C SER A 381 36.77 -20.07 32.72
N GLY A 382 36.99 -18.76 32.59
CA GLY A 382 38.32 -18.28 32.19
C GLY A 382 38.42 -16.88 31.60
N ALA A 383 38.75 -15.93 32.48
CA ALA A 383 39.73 -14.84 32.26
C ALA A 383 39.43 -13.67 31.29
N ARG A 384 39.32 -12.50 31.93
CA ARG A 384 39.63 -11.15 31.42
C ARG A 384 41.08 -11.04 30.91
N ARG A 385 41.32 -10.19 29.89
CA ARG A 385 42.25 -9.03 29.99
C ARG A 385 42.16 -8.06 28.81
N ARG A 386 42.23 -6.78 29.21
CA ARG A 386 42.33 -5.49 28.52
C ARG A 386 43.44 -5.36 27.45
N ALA A 387 43.18 -4.51 26.44
CA ALA A 387 43.89 -3.25 26.07
C ALA A 387 43.41 -2.88 24.64
N GLY A 388 43.10 -1.65 24.20
CA GLY A 388 43.49 -0.32 24.65
C GLY A 388 44.36 0.35 23.58
N ALA A 389 43.78 1.13 22.64
CA ALA A 389 44.49 2.19 21.92
C ALA A 389 43.54 3.19 21.27
N LYS A 390 43.67 4.45 21.69
CA LYS A 390 43.09 5.67 21.14
C LYS A 390 43.87 6.09 19.89
N HIS A 391 43.26 6.82 18.96
CA HIS A 391 43.83 7.99 18.25
C HIS A 391 42.67 8.79 17.62
N GLY A 392 42.62 10.11 17.87
CA GLY A 392 41.91 11.09 17.06
C GLY A 392 42.91 12.16 16.60
N PRO A 393 42.48 13.35 16.15
CA PRO A 393 41.38 13.67 15.24
C PRO A 393 41.94 14.29 13.93
N ARG A 394 41.12 14.44 12.88
CA ARG A 394 41.47 15.31 11.73
C ARG A 394 40.22 15.90 11.07
N SER A 395 40.23 17.21 10.89
CA SER A 395 39.34 18.02 10.06
C SER A 395 40.14 19.27 9.63
N PRO A 396 39.67 20.11 8.70
CA PRO A 396 38.82 19.85 7.53
C PRO A 396 39.52 20.30 6.22
N ALA A 397 38.97 19.95 5.06
CA ALA A 397 39.35 20.60 3.80
C ALA A 397 38.08 20.98 3.03
N ALA A 398 37.90 22.30 2.89
CA ALA A 398 36.92 22.91 2.01
C ALA A 398 37.41 22.85 0.56
N ARG A 399 36.53 22.49 -0.38
CA ARG A 399 36.53 23.03 -1.74
C ARG A 399 35.11 23.16 -2.27
N SER A 400 34.82 24.39 -2.67
CA SER A 400 33.73 24.90 -3.49
C SER A 400 33.68 24.25 -4.88
N GLY A 401 32.48 24.09 -5.43
CA GLY A 401 32.30 23.73 -6.85
C GLY A 401 30.85 23.54 -7.27
N THR A 402 30.25 24.63 -7.77
CA THR A 402 29.21 24.69 -8.82
C THR A 402 27.86 23.99 -8.60
N ALA A 403 26.88 24.82 -8.24
CA ALA A 403 25.47 24.56 -8.46
C ALA A 403 25.15 24.56 -9.96
N THR A 404 24.62 23.44 -10.46
CA THR A 404 23.89 23.38 -11.73
C THR A 404 22.82 22.30 -11.67
N SER A 405 21.55 22.74 -11.75
CA SER A 405 20.45 22.04 -12.44
C SER A 405 19.82 20.78 -11.82
N ALA A 406 19.84 20.59 -10.50
CA ALA A 406 19.19 19.44 -9.84
C ALA A 406 18.05 19.79 -8.84
N GLN A 407 17.51 21.02 -8.87
CA GLN A 407 16.47 21.47 -7.93
C GLN A 407 15.09 21.75 -8.57
N LEU A 408 14.86 21.29 -9.80
CA LEU A 408 13.57 21.46 -10.50
C LEU A 408 12.83 20.16 -10.80
N LEU A 409 13.27 19.03 -10.23
CA LEU A 409 12.61 17.72 -10.38
C LEU A 409 12.38 17.00 -9.03
N ALA A 410 12.23 17.75 -7.94
CA ALA A 410 11.98 17.22 -6.58
C ALA A 410 10.66 17.74 -5.98
N LEU A 411 9.66 18.05 -6.82
CA LEU A 411 8.36 18.60 -6.39
C LEU A 411 7.16 17.84 -7.00
N ALA A 412 7.37 16.57 -7.38
CA ALA A 412 6.32 15.73 -7.97
C ALA A 412 6.19 14.33 -7.33
N THR A 413 6.71 14.14 -6.12
CA THR A 413 6.60 12.86 -5.38
C THR A 413 5.92 12.97 -4.01
N ASP A 414 5.47 14.15 -3.60
CA ASP A 414 4.85 14.37 -2.26
C ASP A 414 3.33 14.65 -2.30
N ALA A 415 2.61 14.21 -3.34
CA ALA A 415 1.16 14.37 -3.36
C ALA A 415 0.46 13.20 -4.07
N GLY A 416 0.31 12.10 -3.36
CA GLY A 416 -0.65 11.05 -3.70
C GLY A 416 -1.91 11.22 -2.83
N LEU A 417 -2.97 11.72 -3.46
CA LEU A 417 -4.40 11.57 -3.09
C LEU A 417 -5.01 12.54 -2.06
N ALA A 418 -5.40 13.72 -2.56
CA ALA A 418 -6.66 14.35 -2.17
C ALA A 418 -7.52 14.52 -3.43
N THR A 419 -8.43 13.56 -3.67
CA THR A 419 -9.48 13.70 -4.69
C THR A 419 -10.83 13.69 -3.98
N ALA A 420 -11.29 14.87 -3.56
CA ALA A 420 -12.68 15.09 -3.19
C ALA A 420 -13.00 16.59 -3.31
N VAL A 421 -13.47 17.01 -4.49
CA VAL A 421 -14.30 18.22 -4.58
C VAL A 421 -15.66 17.79 -5.08
N VAL A 422 -16.60 17.85 -4.14
CA VAL A 422 -18.03 17.64 -4.28
C VAL A 422 -18.60 18.64 -5.29
N LEU A 423 -19.23 18.14 -6.36
CA LEU A 423 -20.27 18.87 -7.07
C LEU A 423 -21.61 18.26 -6.63
N ALA A 424 -22.23 18.86 -5.61
CA ALA A 424 -23.64 18.68 -5.33
C ALA A 424 -24.44 19.78 -6.04
N PRO A 425 -25.55 19.47 -6.72
CA PRO A 425 -26.43 20.45 -7.32
C PRO A 425 -27.53 20.83 -6.31
N VAL A 426 -27.73 22.13 -6.07
CA VAL A 426 -29.02 22.68 -5.62
C VAL A 426 -29.19 24.02 -6.32
N GLY A 427 -30.31 24.16 -7.02
CA GLY A 427 -30.55 25.22 -7.98
C GLY A 427 -31.34 26.42 -7.45
N LEU A 428 -31.97 27.06 -8.43
CA LEU A 428 -32.96 28.14 -8.41
C LEU A 428 -32.39 29.57 -8.39
N GLY A 429 -32.46 30.15 -9.60
CA GLY A 429 -32.38 31.54 -9.96
C GLY A 429 -32.66 31.66 -11.46
#